data_AF-A0A933DZV7-F1
#
_entry.id   AF-A0A933DZV7-F1
#
_cell.length_a   1.000
_cell.length_b   1.000
_cell.length_c   1.000
_cell.angle_alpha   90.00
_cell.angle_beta   90.00
_cell.angle_gamma   90.00
#
_symmetry.space_group_name_H-M   'P 1'
#
loop_
_entity.id
_entity.type
_entity.pdbx_description
1 polymer ?
#
loop_
_entity_poly.entity_id
_entity_poly.type
_entity_poly.pdbx_seq_one_letter_code
_entity_poly.pdbx_strand_id
1 'polypeptide(L)'
;MAVTLTIKQVPDRVAEKLRLRAAATHRSLQGELMAILEEAVLQTPPRAQQTEPPYAVKSPPAARSSKKVPVHGKRMTLAELWERSRRLGRGSKRESTAIVRALRDERHGH
;
A
#
# COMPACT_ATOMS: atom_id res chain seq x y z
N MET A 1 -10.82 -34.59 -3.85
CA MET A 1 -10.17 -34.67 -5.18
C MET A 1 -8.76 -34.13 -5.03
N ALA A 2 -7.74 -34.85 -5.50
CA ALA A 2 -6.35 -34.38 -5.44
C ALA A 2 -6.03 -33.54 -6.69
N VAL A 3 -5.37 -32.40 -6.50
CA VAL A 3 -4.94 -31.50 -7.60
C VAL A 3 -3.41 -31.50 -7.63
N THR A 4 -2.82 -31.77 -8.80
CA THR A 4 -1.37 -31.76 -8.96
C THR A 4 -0.91 -30.37 -9.41
N LEU A 5 0.00 -29.76 -8.64
CA LEU A 5 0.63 -28.49 -8.99
C LEU A 5 2.04 -28.75 -9.53
N THR A 6 2.39 -28.18 -10.69
CA THR A 6 3.75 -28.22 -11.24
C THR A 6 4.27 -26.80 -11.37
N ILE A 7 5.44 -26.52 -10.78
CA ILE A 7 6.12 -25.23 -10.86
C ILE A 7 7.29 -25.37 -11.82
N LYS A 8 7.30 -24.61 -12.92
CA LYS A 8 8.40 -24.58 -13.88
C LYS A 8 9.40 -23.48 -13.51
N GLN A 9 10.66 -23.69 -13.87
CA GLN A 9 11.74 -22.68 -13.72
C GLN A 9 11.94 -22.19 -12.28
N VAL A 10 12.02 -23.12 -11.32
CA VAL A 10 12.38 -22.77 -9.94
C VAL A 10 13.86 -22.37 -9.91
N PRO A 11 14.22 -21.17 -9.40
CA PRO A 11 15.62 -20.79 -9.26
C PRO A 11 16.36 -21.72 -8.29
N ASP A 12 17.61 -22.09 -8.62
CA ASP A 12 18.39 -23.06 -7.83
C ASP A 12 18.51 -22.66 -6.36
N ARG A 13 18.72 -21.37 -6.10
CA ARG A 13 18.79 -20.82 -4.73
C ARG A 13 17.53 -21.06 -3.92
N VAL A 14 16.35 -21.06 -4.57
CA VAL A 14 15.06 -21.31 -3.92
C VAL A 14 14.91 -22.81 -3.66
N ALA A 15 15.26 -23.65 -4.64
CA ALA A 15 15.23 -25.10 -4.51
C ALA A 15 16.15 -25.61 -3.39
N GLU A 16 17.37 -25.07 -3.28
CA GLU A 16 18.31 -25.42 -2.21
C GLU A 16 17.78 -25.03 -0.83
N LYS A 17 17.27 -23.80 -0.68
CA LYS A 17 16.66 -23.36 0.59
C LYS A 17 15.49 -24.25 1.00
N LEU A 18 14.65 -24.66 0.05
CA LEU A 18 13.54 -25.59 0.32
C LEU A 18 14.05 -26.97 0.76
N ARG A 19 15.10 -27.50 0.13
CA ARG A 19 15.72 -28.77 0.53
C ARG A 19 16.33 -28.72 1.94
N LEU A 20 17.06 -27.64 2.25
CA LEU A 20 17.64 -27.44 3.58
C LEU A 20 16.56 -27.34 4.65
N ARG A 21 15.49 -26.58 4.37
CA ARG A 21 14.34 -26.46 5.27
C ARG A 21 13.65 -27.81 5.47
N ALA A 22 13.38 -28.55 4.40
CA ALA A 22 12.78 -29.88 4.48
C ALA A 22 13.65 -30.86 5.30
N ALA A 23 14.97 -30.83 5.12
CA ALA A 23 15.90 -31.64 5.91
C ALA A 23 15.87 -31.27 7.40
N ALA A 24 15.81 -29.98 7.73
CA ALA A 24 15.70 -29.48 9.10
C ALA A 24 14.36 -29.86 9.77
N THR A 25 13.26 -29.82 9.03
CA THR A 25 11.93 -30.22 9.53
C THR A 25 11.71 -31.73 9.49
N HIS A 26 12.68 -32.51 9.01
CA HIS A 26 12.56 -33.95 8.74
C HIS A 26 11.34 -34.32 7.87
N ARG A 27 11.00 -33.46 6.91
CA ARG A 27 9.89 -33.64 5.98
C ARG A 27 10.40 -33.91 4.57
N SER A 28 9.58 -34.55 3.73
CA SER A 28 9.85 -34.60 2.29
C SER A 28 9.71 -33.20 1.68
N LEU A 29 10.37 -32.96 0.55
CA LEU A 29 10.28 -31.68 -0.16
C LEU A 29 8.82 -31.31 -0.49
N GLN A 30 8.02 -32.30 -0.90
CA GLN A 30 6.60 -32.12 -1.19
C GLN A 30 5.82 -31.77 0.09
N GLY A 31 6.09 -32.44 1.21
CA GLY A 31 5.44 -32.15 2.49
C GLY A 31 5.80 -30.77 3.04
N GLU A 32 7.05 -30.34 2.88
CA GLU A 32 7.47 -28.99 3.25
C GLU A 32 6.78 -27.93 2.38
N LEU A 33 6.67 -28.17 1.06
CA LEU A 33 5.96 -27.26 0.16
C LEU A 33 4.48 -27.15 0.53
N MET A 34 3.83 -28.27 0.86
CA MET A 34 2.45 -28.29 1.33
C MET A 34 2.28 -27.50 2.63
N ALA A 35 3.17 -27.69 3.60
CA ALA A 35 3.12 -26.96 4.87
C ALA A 35 3.27 -25.44 4.67
N ILE A 36 4.17 -25.00 3.79
CA ILE A 36 4.34 -23.57 3.45
C ILE A 36 3.08 -23.02 2.77
N LEU A 37 2.47 -23.78 1.85
CA LEU A 37 1.25 -23.36 1.18
C LEU A 37 0.07 -23.28 2.14
N GLU A 38 -0.10 -24.27 3.01
CA GLU A 38 -1.11 -24.28 4.07
C GLU A 38 -0.91 -23.08 4.99
N GLU A 39 0.31 -22.86 5.48
CA GLU A 39 0.66 -21.71 6.31
C GLU A 39 0.34 -20.39 5.59
N ALA A 40 0.71 -20.22 4.32
CA ALA A 40 0.43 -18.99 3.56
C ALA A 40 -1.08 -18.73 3.36
N VAL A 41 -1.87 -19.79 3.18
CA VAL A 41 -3.34 -19.69 3.05
C VAL A 41 -3.99 -19.38 4.40
N LEU A 42 -3.52 -20.01 5.48
CA LEU A 42 -3.99 -19.79 6.86
C LEU A 42 -3.56 -18.41 7.40
N GLN A 43 -2.32 -17.99 7.11
CA GLN A 43 -1.73 -16.70 7.43
C GLN A 43 -2.13 -15.63 6.40
N THR A 44 -3.33 -15.72 5.81
CA THR A 44 -3.98 -14.56 5.19
C THR A 44 -4.85 -13.85 6.24
N PRO A 45 -4.30 -12.96 7.08
CA PRO A 45 -5.07 -11.87 7.65
C PRO A 45 -5.27 -10.78 6.57
N PRO A 46 -6.33 -9.96 6.72
CA PRO A 46 -6.84 -9.11 5.66
C PRO A 46 -5.78 -8.09 5.19
N ARG A 47 -5.70 -7.95 3.86
CA ARG A 47 -5.45 -6.70 3.12
C ARG A 47 -4.76 -5.60 3.92
N ALA A 48 -3.49 -5.37 3.60
CA ALA A 48 -2.69 -4.20 3.96
C ALA A 48 -2.81 -3.81 5.44
N GLN A 49 -1.74 -4.00 6.19
CA GLN A 49 -1.51 -3.18 7.38
C GLN A 49 -1.47 -1.71 6.91
N GLN A 50 -2.65 -1.08 6.81
CA GLN A 50 -2.77 0.35 6.94
C GLN A 50 -2.15 0.61 8.30
N THR A 51 -0.95 1.16 8.27
CA THR A 51 -0.33 1.74 9.45
C THR A 51 -1.39 2.68 10.00
N GLU A 52 -1.94 2.35 11.17
CA GLU A 52 -2.87 3.23 11.86
C GLU A 52 -2.19 4.61 11.91
N PRO A 53 -2.82 5.66 11.34
CA PRO A 53 -2.23 6.98 11.43
C PRO A 53 -1.97 7.29 12.91
N PRO A 54 -0.86 7.98 13.26
CA PRO A 54 -0.50 8.27 14.65
C PRO A 54 -1.51 9.17 15.39
N TYR A 55 -2.63 9.49 14.75
CA TYR A 55 -3.76 10.21 15.32
C TYR A 55 -5.04 9.38 15.16
N ALA A 56 -5.68 9.07 16.28
CA ALA A 56 -7.00 8.46 16.28
C ALA A 56 -8.05 9.50 15.86
N VAL A 57 -8.65 9.32 14.67
CA VAL A 57 -9.87 10.05 14.33
C VAL A 57 -10.99 9.44 15.18
N LYS A 58 -11.47 10.19 16.19
CA LYS A 58 -12.71 9.83 16.89
C LYS A 58 -13.85 9.92 15.88
N SER A 59 -14.17 8.81 15.20
CA SER A 59 -15.38 8.72 14.40
C SER A 59 -16.56 9.05 15.31
N PRO A 60 -17.34 10.11 15.05
CA PRO A 60 -18.53 10.37 15.85
C PRO A 60 -19.48 9.18 15.72
N PRO A 61 -20.22 8.82 16.79
CA PRO A 61 -21.12 7.68 16.77
C PRO A 61 -22.06 7.78 15.57
N ALA A 62 -22.29 6.64 14.92
CA ALA A 62 -23.05 6.44 13.69
C ALA A 62 -24.53 6.84 13.86
N ALA A 63 -24.80 8.13 13.96
CA ALA A 63 -26.14 8.73 13.95
C ALA A 63 -26.08 10.26 13.81
N ARG A 64 -25.09 10.82 13.10
CA ARG A 64 -25.18 12.22 12.66
C ARG A 64 -25.74 12.20 11.26
N SER A 65 -27.06 12.42 11.15
CA SER A 65 -27.65 12.89 9.90
C SER A 65 -26.74 13.99 9.38
N SER A 66 -26.39 13.89 8.10
CA SER A 66 -25.52 14.84 7.41
C SER A 66 -26.13 16.24 7.48
N LYS A 67 -25.90 16.96 8.59
CA LYS A 67 -26.14 18.39 8.69
C LYS A 67 -25.31 18.99 7.56
N LYS A 68 -25.99 19.55 6.56
CA LYS A 68 -25.36 20.20 5.42
C LYS A 68 -24.36 21.22 5.97
N VAL A 69 -23.07 20.90 5.87
CA VAL A 69 -22.01 21.86 6.20
C VAL A 69 -22.23 23.06 5.27
N PRO A 70 -22.27 24.29 5.78
CA PRO A 70 -22.41 25.46 4.93
C PRO A 70 -21.16 25.53 4.05
N VAL A 71 -21.30 25.10 2.80
CA VAL A 71 -20.27 25.22 1.78
C VAL A 71 -20.15 26.72 1.50
N HIS A 72 -19.18 27.38 2.11
CA HIS A 72 -18.81 28.75 1.77
C HIS A 72 -18.15 28.73 0.39
N GLY A 73 -18.94 29.05 -0.64
CA GLY A 73 -18.46 29.16 -2.01
C GLY A 73 -19.52 28.82 -3.04
N LYS A 74 -19.36 29.38 -4.24
CA LYS A 74 -20.15 28.99 -5.41
C LYS A 74 -19.98 27.49 -5.64
N ARG A 75 -21.09 26.75 -5.74
CA ARG A 75 -21.06 25.34 -6.19
C ARG A 75 -20.50 25.34 -7.61
N MET A 76 -19.27 24.87 -7.74
CA MET A 76 -18.59 24.73 -9.03
C MET A 76 -18.71 23.30 -9.50
N THR A 77 -18.91 23.11 -10.80
CA THR A 77 -18.80 21.79 -11.42
C THR A 77 -17.35 21.29 -11.33
N LEU A 78 -17.14 19.99 -11.50
CA LEU A 78 -15.79 19.41 -11.50
C LEU A 78 -14.89 20.07 -12.56
N ALA A 79 -15.47 20.41 -13.72
CA ALA A 79 -14.77 21.10 -14.81
C ALA A 79 -14.37 22.53 -14.41
N GLU A 80 -15.29 23.30 -13.83
CA GLU A 80 -15.01 24.67 -13.36
C GLU A 80 -13.98 24.68 -12.23
N LEU A 81 -14.03 23.69 -11.33
CA LEU A 81 -13.04 23.53 -10.26
C LEU A 81 -11.65 23.23 -10.84
N TRP A 82 -11.59 22.39 -11.88
CA TRP A 82 -10.34 22.03 -12.55
C TRP A 82 -9.74 23.22 -13.32
N GLU A 83 -10.57 24.02 -13.97
CA GLU A 83 -10.15 25.24 -14.65
C GLU A 83 -9.71 26.33 -13.66
N ARG A 84 -10.44 26.50 -12.56
CA ARG A 84 -10.04 27.39 -11.46
C ARG A 84 -8.73 26.93 -10.81
N SER A 85 -8.54 25.63 -10.64
CA SER A 85 -7.28 25.07 -10.13
C SER A 85 -6.12 25.36 -11.06
N ARG A 86 -6.30 25.29 -12.39
CA ARG A 86 -5.27 25.72 -13.36
C ARG A 86 -4.97 27.21 -13.30
N ARG A 87 -5.96 28.06 -13.01
CA ARG A 87 -5.76 29.50 -12.81
C ARG A 87 -5.08 29.85 -11.48
N LEU A 88 -5.34 29.07 -10.43
CA LEU A 88 -4.74 29.23 -9.11
C LEU A 88 -3.38 28.51 -8.98
N GLY A 89 -3.11 27.57 -9.89
CA GLY A 89 -1.95 26.71 -9.91
C GLY A 89 -0.73 27.39 -10.52
N ARG A 90 0.20 27.75 -9.63
CA ARG A 90 1.66 27.76 -9.81
C ARG A 90 2.13 27.03 -11.08
N GLY A 91 2.75 27.80 -11.98
CA GLY A 91 2.74 27.63 -13.45
C GLY A 91 3.54 26.46 -14.05
N SER A 92 3.95 25.45 -13.28
CA SER A 92 4.64 24.29 -13.84
C SER A 92 4.70 23.08 -12.91
N LYS A 93 4.65 21.88 -13.51
CA LYS A 93 4.89 20.57 -12.87
C LYS A 93 6.23 20.50 -12.11
N ARG A 94 7.15 21.42 -12.37
CA ARG A 94 8.49 21.51 -11.75
C ARG A 94 8.55 22.44 -10.52
N GLU A 95 7.51 23.22 -10.25
CA GLU A 95 7.55 24.23 -9.19
C GLU A 95 7.54 23.58 -7.80
N SER A 96 6.75 22.52 -7.61
CA SER A 96 6.78 21.72 -6.39
C SER A 96 8.17 21.12 -6.14
N THR A 97 8.86 20.69 -7.20
CA THR A 97 10.21 20.15 -7.11
C THR A 97 11.24 21.22 -6.77
N ALA A 98 11.06 22.44 -7.28
CA ALA A 98 11.91 23.58 -6.97
C ALA A 98 11.79 24.01 -5.49
N ILE A 99 10.57 24.04 -4.95
CA ILE A 99 10.33 24.33 -3.53
C ILE A 99 11.00 23.28 -2.64
N VAL A 100 10.86 21.99 -2.99
CA VAL A 100 11.50 20.90 -2.22
C VAL A 100 13.03 20.99 -2.26
N ARG A 101 13.62 21.38 -3.40
CA ARG A 101 15.07 21.59 -3.52
C ARG A 101 15.53 22.79 -2.69
N ALA A 102 14.85 23.93 -2.79
CA ALA A 102 15.18 25.11 -1.98
C ALA A 102 15.13 24.80 -0.47
N LEU A 103 14.10 24.13 0.01
CA LEU A 103 13.98 23.73 1.42
C LEU A 103 15.04 22.71 1.85
N ARG A 104 15.48 21.84 0.94
CA ARG A 104 16.59 20.90 1.18
C ARG A 104 17.90 21.66 1.29
N ASP A 105 18.15 22.57 0.38
CA ASP A 105 19.40 23.33 0.29
C ASP A 105 19.52 24.31 1.48
N GLU A 106 18.42 24.93 1.93
CA GLU A 106 18.39 25.70 3.19
C GLU A 106 18.71 24.85 4.42
N ARG A 107 18.24 23.59 4.46
CA ARG A 107 18.46 22.68 5.59
C ARG A 107 19.86 22.07 5.61
N HIS A 108 20.49 21.98 4.45
CA HIS A 108 21.80 21.36 4.25
C HIS A 108 22.85 22.33 3.73
N GLY A 109 22.64 23.65 3.93
CA GLY A 109 23.53 24.69 3.44
C GLY A 109 24.99 24.47 3.85
N HIS A 110 25.89 24.69 2.88
CA HIS A 110 27.35 24.69 3.02
C HIS A 110 27.86 25.53 4.18
#